data_AF-A0A377D697-F1
#
_entry.id   AF-A0A377D697-F1
#
_cell.length_a   1.000
_cell.length_b   1.000
_cell.length_c   1.000
_cell.angle_alpha   90.00
_cell.angle_beta   90.00
_cell.angle_gamma   90.00
#
_symmetry.space_group_name_H-M   'P 1'
#
loop_
_entity.id
_entity.type
_entity.pdbx_description
1 polymer ?
#
loop_
_entity_poly.entity_id
_entity_poly.type
_entity_poly.pdbx_seq_one_letter_code
_entity_poly.pdbx_strand_id
1 'polypeptide(L)' 'MCRIDTTKIGMLAETDIVEAVAERLQRYQIQNVYSDTVMLAKSGDPLLSPSAVATLRSRLLPQVS' A
#
# COMPACT_ATOMS: atom_id res chain seq x y z
N MET A 1 -9.07 23.54 -13.57
CA MET A 1 -8.05 23.29 -12.53
C MET A 1 -8.20 21.83 -12.11
N CYS A 2 -7.46 20.92 -12.74
CA CYS A 2 -7.59 19.49 -12.47
C CYS A 2 -6.97 19.18 -11.11
N ARG A 3 -7.82 19.10 -10.08
CA ARG A 3 -7.43 18.69 -8.74
C ARG A 3 -7.26 17.16 -8.79
N ILE A 4 -6.01 16.67 -8.72
CA ILE A 4 -5.77 15.22 -8.61
C ILE A 4 -6.01 14.87 -7.14
N ASP A 5 -7.25 14.50 -6.81
CA ASP A 5 -7.65 14.08 -5.47
C ASP A 5 -7.57 12.56 -5.31
N THR A 6 -6.52 11.93 -5.82
CA THR A 6 -6.38 10.46 -5.70
C THR A 6 -4.92 10.05 -5.71
N THR A 7 -4.51 9.30 -4.69
CA THR A 7 -3.18 8.70 -4.61
C THR A 7 -3.29 7.21 -4.91
N LYS A 8 -2.65 6.73 -5.98
CA LYS A 8 -2.54 5.30 -6.26
C LYS A 8 -1.23 4.75 -5.71
N ILE A 9 -1.31 3.65 -4.98
CA ILE A 9 -0.16 2.89 -4.50
C ILE A 9 -0.05 1.61 -5.34
N GLY A 10 1.12 1.42 -5.94
CA GLY A 10 1.48 0.22 -6.70
C GLY A 10 2.03 -0.89 -5.81
N MET A 11 2.76 -1.83 -6.39
CA MET A 11 3.37 -2.95 -5.65
C MET A 11 4.43 -2.45 -4.66
N LEU A 12 4.29 -2.83 -3.39
CA LEU A 12 5.28 -2.58 -2.34
C LEU A 12 5.82 -3.94 -1.89
N ALA A 13 7.00 -4.31 -2.39
CA ALA A 13 7.55 -5.66 -2.23
C ALA A 13 8.04 -5.98 -0.81
N GLU A 14 8.51 -4.96 -0.10
CA GLU A 14 9.23 -5.11 1.17
C GLU A 14 8.51 -4.42 2.35
N THR A 15 8.65 -5.00 3.54
CA THR A 15 7.98 -4.55 4.77
C THR A 15 8.31 -3.09 5.12
N ASP A 16 9.57 -2.73 5.07
CA ASP A 16 10.13 -1.41 5.35
C ASP A 16 9.58 -0.33 4.40
N ILE A 17 9.38 -0.67 3.12
CA ILE A 17 8.73 0.23 2.16
C ILE A 17 7.25 0.44 2.55
N VAL A 18 6.54 -0.63 2.91
CA VAL A 18 5.14 -0.55 3.36
C VAL A 18 5.00 0.34 4.60
N GLU A 19 5.89 0.21 5.58
CA GLU A 19 5.87 1.04 6.79
C GLU A 19 6.14 2.50 6.47
N ALA A 20 7.16 2.80 5.66
CA ALA A 20 7.50 4.16 5.30
C ALA A 20 6.35 4.85 4.55
N VAL A 21 5.67 4.14 3.63
CA VAL A 21 4.50 4.67 2.92
C VAL A 21 3.36 4.91 3.91
N ALA A 22 3.03 3.93 4.75
CA ALA A 22 1.96 4.04 5.73
C ALA A 22 2.17 5.21 6.73
N GLU A 23 3.40 5.44 7.17
CA GLU A 23 3.76 6.57 8.03
C GLU A 23 3.53 7.91 7.31
N ARG A 24 3.91 7.99 6.02
CA ARG A 24 3.78 9.22 5.23
C ARG A 24 2.33 9.54 4.91
N LEU A 25 1.50 8.54 4.59
CA LEU A 25 0.06 8.72 4.41
C LEU A 25 -0.59 9.28 5.66
N GLN A 26 -0.28 8.70 6.82
CA GLN A 26 -0.79 9.16 8.11
C GLN A 26 -0.30 10.57 8.43
N ARG A 27 0.98 10.86 8.24
CA ARG A 27 1.57 12.17 8.52
C ARG A 27 0.94 13.29 7.70
N TYR A 28 0.69 13.05 6.41
CA TYR A 28 0.14 14.06 5.52
C TYR A 28 -1.39 14.03 5.41
N GLN A 29 -2.06 13.13 6.16
CA GLN A 29 -3.52 12.98 6.16
C GLN A 29 -4.09 12.85 4.73
N ILE A 30 -3.37 12.14 3.86
CA ILE A 30 -3.73 12.01 2.46
C ILE A 30 -5.10 11.34 2.37
N GLN A 31 -6.04 12.00 1.70
CA GLN A 31 -7.38 11.48 1.44
C GLN A 31 -7.41 10.76 0.09
N ASN A 32 -8.39 9.87 -0.11
CA ASN A 32 -8.62 9.15 -1.37
C ASN A 32 -7.40 8.35 -1.86
N VAL A 33 -6.87 7.50 -0.98
CA VAL A 33 -5.78 6.60 -1.32
C VAL A 33 -6.36 5.27 -1.77
N TYR A 34 -5.96 4.81 -2.96
CA TYR A 34 -6.30 3.50 -3.49
C TYR A 34 -5.04 2.64 -3.61
N SER A 35 -5.09 1.42 -3.10
CA SER A 35 -3.99 0.45 -3.21
C SER A 35 -4.32 -0.62 -4.23
N ASP A 36 -3.52 -0.73 -5.29
CA ASP A 36 -3.62 -1.80 -6.29
C ASP A 36 -2.52 -2.85 -6.02
N THR A 37 -2.30 -3.15 -4.75
CA THR A 37 -1.22 -4.04 -4.31
C THR A 37 -1.51 -5.47 -4.73
N VAL A 38 -0.81 -5.92 -5.77
CA VAL A 38 -0.81 -7.31 -6.22
C VAL A 38 -0.03 -8.15 -5.20
N MET A 39 -0.74 -9.00 -4.46
CA MET A 39 -0.12 -9.88 -3.45
C MET A 39 0.29 -11.25 -4.02
N LEU A 40 -0.21 -11.61 -5.21
CA LEU A 40 -0.04 -12.91 -5.85
C LEU A 40 0.24 -12.74 -7.35
N ALA A 41 1.23 -13.43 -7.88
CA ALA A 41 1.48 -13.47 -9.31
C ALA A 41 0.35 -14.22 -10.04
N LYS A 42 0.16 -13.97 -11.34
CA LYS A 42 -0.76 -14.77 -12.17
C LYS A 42 -0.44 -16.28 -12.17
N SER A 43 0.81 -16.63 -11.84
CA SER A 43 1.29 -18.01 -11.66
C SER A 43 0.92 -18.64 -10.30
N GLY A 44 0.42 -17.84 -9.34
CA GLY A 44 0.14 -18.29 -7.98
C GLY A 44 1.31 -18.12 -7.01
N ASP A 45 2.44 -17.57 -7.46
CA ASP A 45 3.60 -17.33 -6.59
C ASP A 45 3.36 -16.12 -5.68
N PRO A 46 3.71 -16.18 -4.38
CA PRO A 46 3.68 -15.03 -3.49
C PRO A 46 4.68 -13.98 -3.97
N LEU A 47 4.18 -12.76 -4.24
CA LEU A 47 5.04 -11.64 -4.63
C LEU A 47 5.57 -10.86 -3.41
N LEU A 48 4.95 -11.08 -2.26
CA LEU A 48 5.26 -10.42 -1.01
C LEU A 48 5.70 -11.46 0.01
N SER A 49 6.70 -11.12 0.82
CA SER A 49 7.04 -11.92 1.97
C SER A 49 5.86 -11.98 2.97
N PRO A 50 5.73 -13.05 3.78
CA PRO A 50 4.65 -13.13 4.77
C PRO A 50 4.63 -11.94 5.75
N SER A 51 5.80 -11.40 6.10
CA SER A 51 5.94 -10.19 6.92
C SER A 51 5.46 -8.93 6.20
N ALA A 52 5.73 -8.79 4.90
CA ALA A 52 5.22 -7.68 4.11
C ALA A 52 3.69 -7.72 4.02
N VAL A 53 3.10 -8.91 3.83
CA VAL A 53 1.63 -9.10 3.84
C VAL A 53 1.03 -8.71 5.19
N ALA A 54 1.61 -9.16 6.30
CA ALA A 54 1.12 -8.83 7.65
C ALA A 54 1.17 -7.32 7.93
N THR A 55 2.27 -6.67 7.53
CA THR A 55 2.47 -5.23 7.70
C THR A 55 1.49 -4.45 6.84
N LEU A 56 1.31 -4.86 5.58
CA LEU A 56 0.36 -4.23 4.67
C LEU A 56 -1.07 -4.31 5.20
N ARG A 57 -1.49 -5.47 5.72
CA ARG A 57 -2.83 -5.64 6.31
C ARG A 57 -3.05 -4.79 7.57
N SER A 58 -2.03 -4.64 8.40
CA SER A 58 -2.17 -3.95 9.70
C SER A 58 -1.92 -2.44 9.64
N ARG A 59 -1.09 -1.97 8.71
CA ARG A 59 -0.65 -0.57 8.64
C ARG A 59 -1.17 0.19 7.43
N LEU A 60 -1.19 -0.44 6.26
CA LEU A 60 -1.49 0.24 4.99
C LEU A 60 -2.98 0.12 4.62
N LEU A 61 -3.54 -1.09 4.68
CA LEU A 61 -4.95 -1.32 4.31
C LEU A 61 -5.97 -0.48 5.10
N PRO A 62 -5.79 -0.18 6.41
CA PRO A 62 -6.72 0.69 7.14
C PRO A 62 -6.72 2.16 6.69
N GLN A 63 -5.71 2.58 5.91
CA GLN A 63 -5.55 3.97 5.45
C GLN A 63 -5.99 4.17 3.99
N VAL A 64 -6.32 3.10 3.29
CA VAL A 64 -6.77 3.11 1.90
C VAL A 64 -8.23 2.70 1.84
N SER A 65 -8.97 3.23 0.86
CA SER A 65 -10.41 2.99 0.67
C SER A 65 -10.69 2.00 -0.46
#